data_AF-D6CTI8-F1
#
_entry.id   AF-D6CTI8-F1
#
_cell.length_a   1.000
_cell.length_b   1.000
_cell.length_c   1.000
_cell.angle_alpha   90.00
_cell.angle_beta   90.00
_cell.angle_gamma   90.00
#
_symmetry.space_group_name_H-M   'P 1'
#
loop_
_entity.id
_entity.type
_entity.pdbx_description
1 polymer ?
#
loop_
_entity_poly.entity_id
_entity_poly.type
_entity_poly.pdbx_seq_one_letter_code
_entity_poly.pdbx_strand_id
1 'polypeptide(L)'
;MNDDAQNIFTDPPDRLGEEEFYFGTFAPGMGSMVNVEVARAFAEAADRLMEAAAAQQESWEAAYPILFCYRHALELYLKSLLPDRAQGHRRNDLVQSLKPYLESRYPADQVVWLTERIAEFDRIDPKSTVFRYPDGPATSYKNGEEPSPETWVDFRRLQRVTKRIFKALEWVRLHRMGTGDLHK
;
A
#
# COMPACT_ATOMS: atom_id res chain seq x y z
N MET A 1 37.51 1.11 -15.44
CA MET A 1 37.18 -0.30 -15.11
C MET A 1 35.95 -0.68 -15.91
N ASN A 2 35.82 -1.93 -16.35
CA ASN A 2 34.63 -2.35 -17.10
C ASN A 2 33.46 -2.48 -16.11
N ASP A 3 32.42 -1.65 -16.24
CA ASP A 3 31.26 -1.67 -15.33
C ASP A 3 30.58 -3.04 -15.29
N ASP A 4 30.69 -3.81 -16.38
CA ASP A 4 30.13 -5.17 -16.51
C ASP A 4 30.71 -6.19 -15.52
N ALA A 5 31.83 -5.89 -14.85
CA ALA A 5 32.52 -6.79 -13.92
C ALA A 5 32.20 -6.53 -12.43
N GLN A 6 31.43 -5.48 -12.11
CA GLN A 6 31.06 -5.16 -10.73
C GLN A 6 29.73 -5.81 -10.33
N ASN A 7 29.62 -6.19 -9.05
CA ASN A 7 28.34 -6.62 -8.50
C ASN A 7 27.35 -5.46 -8.48
N ILE A 8 26.07 -5.73 -8.77
CA ILE A 8 25.00 -4.70 -8.74
C ILE A 8 24.57 -4.31 -7.31
N PHE A 9 24.92 -5.12 -6.31
CA PHE A 9 24.73 -4.82 -4.89
C PHE A 9 26.11 -4.70 -4.25
N THR A 10 26.45 -3.49 -3.83
CA THR A 10 27.76 -3.15 -3.26
C THR A 10 27.61 -2.56 -1.87
N ASP A 11 28.73 -2.45 -1.17
CA ASP A 11 28.80 -1.64 0.04
C ASP A 11 28.44 -0.17 -0.27
N PRO A 12 27.94 0.58 0.72
CA PRO A 12 27.67 2.01 0.56
C PRO A 12 28.94 2.76 0.13
N PRO A 13 28.82 3.81 -0.70
CA PRO A 13 29.98 4.63 -1.09
C PRO A 13 30.70 5.21 0.13
N ASP A 14 32.03 5.30 0.10
CA ASP A 14 32.84 5.82 1.21
C ASP A 14 32.43 7.25 1.63
N ARG A 15 31.91 8.04 0.68
CA ARG A 15 31.43 9.43 0.91
C ARG A 15 29.94 9.53 1.23
N LEU A 16 29.27 8.42 1.53
CA LEU A 16 27.85 8.43 1.84
C LEU A 16 27.56 9.33 3.05
N GLY A 17 26.77 10.38 2.86
CA GLY A 17 26.48 11.39 3.88
C GLY A 17 27.34 12.66 3.79
N GLU A 18 28.37 12.69 2.93
CA GLU A 18 29.15 13.89 2.64
C GLU A 18 28.57 14.72 1.49
N GLU A 19 27.79 14.07 0.60
CA GLU A 19 27.10 14.68 -0.54
C GLU A 19 25.63 14.23 -0.58
N GLU A 20 24.76 14.95 -1.30
CA GLU A 20 23.39 14.49 -1.57
C GLU A 20 23.43 13.31 -2.55
N PHE A 21 22.99 12.13 -2.11
CA PHE A 21 22.89 10.95 -2.94
C PHE A 21 21.49 10.82 -3.55
N TYR A 22 21.41 10.72 -4.87
CA TYR A 22 20.16 10.66 -5.63
C TYR A 22 19.87 9.29 -6.26
N PHE A 23 20.84 8.37 -6.25
CA PHE A 23 20.80 7.16 -7.09
C PHE A 23 21.07 5.85 -6.34
N GLY A 24 20.93 5.82 -5.02
CA GLY A 24 21.17 4.62 -4.20
C GLY A 24 20.30 4.54 -2.95
N THR A 25 20.20 3.36 -2.35
CA THR A 25 19.47 3.12 -1.09
C THR A 25 20.12 1.99 -0.32
N PHE A 26 19.95 1.97 1.00
CA PHE A 26 20.27 0.79 1.80
C PHE A 26 19.22 -0.31 1.58
N ALA A 27 19.68 -1.48 1.13
CA ALA A 27 18.90 -2.71 1.08
C ALA A 27 19.67 -3.81 1.84
N PRO A 28 19.07 -4.54 2.80
CA PRO A 28 17.67 -4.53 3.22
C PRO A 28 17.35 -3.51 4.33
N GLY A 29 18.17 -2.47 4.51
CA GLY A 29 18.05 -1.48 5.60
C GLY A 29 16.66 -0.87 5.82
N MET A 30 15.75 -0.94 4.83
CA MET A 30 14.32 -0.68 4.99
C MET A 30 13.62 -1.55 6.07
N GLY A 31 14.21 -2.67 6.51
CA GLY A 31 13.66 -3.52 7.57
C GLY A 31 13.58 -2.85 8.95
N SER A 32 14.27 -1.73 9.15
CA SER A 32 14.14 -0.90 10.37
C SER A 32 13.06 0.18 10.25
N MET A 33 12.51 0.42 9.04
CA MET A 33 11.44 1.40 8.83
C MET A 33 10.14 0.91 9.46
N VAL A 34 9.42 1.82 10.12
CA VAL A 34 8.10 1.47 10.66
C VAL A 34 7.10 1.28 9.51
N ASN A 35 6.16 0.35 9.67
CA ASN A 35 5.17 -0.01 8.64
C ASN A 35 4.53 1.19 7.92
N VAL A 36 4.31 2.31 8.63
CA VAL A 36 3.71 3.52 8.04
C VAL A 36 4.63 4.24 7.04
N GLU A 37 5.95 4.24 7.26
CA GLU A 37 6.89 4.89 6.33
C GLU A 37 6.98 4.09 5.03
N VAL A 38 7.02 2.76 5.14
CA VAL A 38 6.96 1.86 3.99
C VAL A 38 5.61 2.01 3.27
N ALA A 39 4.49 2.12 4.00
CA ALA A 39 3.17 2.38 3.42
C ALA A 39 3.14 3.67 2.58
N ARG A 40 3.71 4.75 3.11
CA ARG A 40 3.83 6.04 2.41
C ARG A 40 4.68 5.92 1.15
N ALA A 41 5.82 5.24 1.23
CA ALA A 41 6.69 5.02 0.07
C ALA A 41 5.97 4.27 -1.06
N PHE A 42 5.20 3.22 -0.75
CA PHE A 42 4.41 2.51 -1.76
C PHE A 42 3.25 3.33 -2.32
N ALA A 43 2.57 4.14 -1.49
CA ALA A 43 1.50 5.03 -1.95
C ALA A 43 2.05 6.10 -2.92
N GLU A 44 3.19 6.69 -2.57
CA GLU A 44 3.91 7.67 -3.39
C GLU A 44 4.41 7.04 -4.71
N ALA A 45 4.96 5.82 -4.64
CA ALA A 45 5.37 5.09 -5.84
C ALA A 45 4.19 4.82 -6.78
N ALA A 46 3.01 4.45 -6.25
CA ALA A 46 1.80 4.27 -7.05
C ALA A 46 1.36 5.57 -7.74
N ASP A 47 1.43 6.70 -7.04
CA ASP A 47 1.12 8.02 -7.60
C ASP A 47 2.08 8.39 -8.75
N ARG A 48 3.39 8.20 -8.55
CA ARG A 48 4.41 8.44 -9.59
C ARG A 48 4.25 7.53 -10.80
N LEU A 49 3.94 6.25 -10.58
CA LEU A 49 3.68 5.30 -11.68
C LEU A 49 2.45 5.70 -12.49
N MET A 50 1.39 6.19 -11.86
CA MET A 50 0.24 6.71 -12.60
C MET A 50 0.55 7.97 -13.40
N GLU A 51 1.35 8.89 -12.86
CA GLU A 51 1.78 10.08 -13.57
C GLU A 51 2.63 9.70 -14.80
N ALA A 52 3.57 8.77 -14.63
CA ALA A 52 4.39 8.24 -15.71
C ALA A 52 3.55 7.53 -16.77
N ALA A 53 2.62 6.67 -16.36
CA ALA A 53 1.73 5.94 -17.26
C ALA A 53 0.84 6.91 -18.07
N ALA A 54 0.30 7.95 -17.42
CA ALA A 54 -0.48 8.97 -18.10
C ALA A 54 0.36 9.79 -19.09
N ALA A 55 1.60 10.14 -18.73
CA ALA A 55 2.51 10.88 -19.60
C ALA A 55 2.94 10.05 -20.83
N GLN A 56 3.14 8.75 -20.65
CA GLN A 56 3.58 7.83 -21.71
C GLN A 56 2.42 7.18 -22.47
N GLN A 57 1.16 7.47 -22.10
CA GLN A 57 -0.04 6.82 -22.65
C GLN A 57 -0.01 5.29 -22.52
N GLU A 58 0.58 4.79 -21.43
CA GLU A 58 0.62 3.36 -21.11
C GLU A 58 -0.76 2.86 -20.73
N SER A 59 -1.02 1.57 -21.01
CA SER A 59 -2.33 0.96 -20.78
C SER A 59 -2.23 -0.15 -19.74
N TRP A 60 -2.03 -1.38 -20.18
CA TRP A 60 -1.98 -2.57 -19.33
C TRP A 60 -0.64 -2.73 -18.63
N GLU A 61 0.45 -2.18 -19.19
CA GLU A 61 1.83 -2.34 -18.72
C GLU A 61 2.04 -1.79 -17.31
N ALA A 62 1.39 -0.67 -16.99
CA ALA A 62 1.48 -0.02 -15.68
C ALA A 62 0.40 -0.48 -14.71
N ALA A 63 -0.67 -1.11 -15.20
CA ALA A 63 -1.88 -1.34 -14.40
C ALA A 63 -1.64 -2.20 -13.16
N TYR A 64 -1.00 -3.35 -13.33
CA TYR A 64 -0.75 -4.29 -12.23
C TYR A 64 0.25 -3.72 -11.21
N PRO A 65 1.39 -3.13 -11.62
CA PRO A 65 2.28 -2.43 -10.69
C PRO A 65 1.57 -1.33 -9.86
N ILE A 66 0.78 -0.46 -10.51
CA ILE A 66 0.02 0.61 -9.82
C ILE A 66 -0.93 0.02 -8.78
N LEU A 67 -1.73 -0.97 -9.19
CA LEU A 67 -2.71 -1.62 -8.33
C LEU A 67 -2.05 -2.34 -7.16
N PHE A 68 -0.93 -3.03 -7.41
CA PHE A 68 -0.15 -3.69 -6.37
C PHE A 68 0.39 -2.68 -5.36
N CYS A 69 1.02 -1.58 -5.80
CA CYS A 69 1.57 -0.56 -4.91
C CYS A 69 0.49 0.03 -3.99
N TYR A 70 -0.68 0.38 -4.53
CA TYR A 70 -1.79 0.86 -3.71
C TYR A 70 -2.33 -0.18 -2.74
N ARG A 71 -2.52 -1.41 -3.23
CA ARG A 71 -2.98 -2.55 -2.44
C ARG A 71 -2.04 -2.80 -1.26
N HIS A 72 -0.73 -2.76 -1.50
CA HIS A 72 0.29 -3.02 -0.49
C HIS A 72 0.43 -1.88 0.50
N ALA A 73 0.42 -0.63 0.04
CA ALA A 73 0.38 0.55 0.90
C ALA A 73 -0.79 0.50 1.88
N LEU A 74 -1.99 0.12 1.40
CA LEU A 74 -3.18 -0.03 2.22
C LEU A 74 -3.02 -1.09 3.33
N GLU A 75 -2.45 -2.24 3.00
CA GLU A 75 -2.17 -3.28 4.00
C GLU A 75 -1.20 -2.76 5.08
N LEU A 76 -0.11 -2.11 4.67
CA LEU A 76 0.90 -1.59 5.60
C LEU A 76 0.34 -0.49 6.50
N TYR A 77 -0.52 0.41 5.99
CA TYR A 77 -1.24 1.37 6.82
C TYR A 77 -2.10 0.67 7.88
N LEU A 78 -2.88 -0.34 7.49
CA LEU A 78 -3.73 -1.08 8.42
C LEU A 78 -2.91 -1.84 9.48
N LYS A 79 -1.80 -2.46 9.08
CA LYS A 79 -0.86 -3.10 10.01
C LYS A 79 -0.21 -2.09 10.96
N SER A 80 0.07 -0.87 10.52
CA SER A 80 0.60 0.18 11.38
C SER A 80 -0.40 0.65 12.45
N LEU A 81 -1.71 0.54 12.18
CA LEU A 81 -2.78 0.86 13.13
C LEU A 81 -3.06 -0.27 14.12
N LEU A 82 -2.59 -1.47 13.84
CA LEU A 82 -2.86 -2.70 14.59
C LEU A 82 -1.58 -3.55 14.71
N PRO A 83 -0.53 -3.05 15.40
CA PRO A 83 0.78 -3.72 15.45
C PRO A 83 0.69 -5.15 16.00
N ASP A 84 -0.16 -5.38 17.01
CA ASP A 84 -0.36 -6.71 17.62
C ASP A 84 -1.04 -7.72 16.67
N ARG A 85 -1.56 -7.25 15.53
CA ARG A 85 -2.25 -8.06 14.50
C ARG A 85 -1.55 -7.94 13.14
N ALA A 86 -0.28 -7.52 13.12
CA ALA A 86 0.44 -7.30 11.87
C ALA A 86 0.84 -8.60 11.15
N GLN A 87 0.87 -9.75 11.86
CA GLN A 87 1.31 -11.03 11.31
C GLN A 87 0.12 -11.92 10.91
N GLY A 88 0.13 -12.45 9.68
CA GLY A 88 -0.78 -13.51 9.23
C GLY A 88 -2.25 -13.14 9.00
N HIS A 89 -2.68 -11.91 9.32
CA HIS A 89 -4.07 -11.50 9.14
C HIS A 89 -4.37 -11.07 7.70
N ARG A 90 -5.52 -11.49 7.17
CA ARG A 90 -6.03 -10.95 5.90
C ARG A 90 -6.48 -9.51 6.13
N ARG A 91 -6.44 -8.69 5.08
CA ARG A 91 -6.80 -7.26 5.19
C ARG A 91 -8.21 -7.05 5.73
N ASN A 92 -9.20 -7.84 5.30
CA ASN A 92 -10.53 -7.83 5.88
C ASN A 92 -10.53 -8.01 7.41
N ASP A 93 -9.69 -8.90 7.94
CA ASP A 93 -9.58 -9.14 9.38
C ASP A 93 -9.01 -7.90 10.11
N LEU A 94 -8.07 -7.19 9.49
CA LEU A 94 -7.54 -5.92 9.99
C LEU A 94 -8.62 -4.83 10.02
N VAL A 95 -9.42 -4.71 8.96
CA VAL A 95 -10.52 -3.73 8.90
C VAL A 95 -11.57 -4.01 9.95
N GLN A 96 -12.00 -5.28 10.10
CA GLN A 96 -12.97 -5.65 11.15
C GLN A 96 -12.43 -5.39 12.56
N SER A 97 -11.13 -5.58 12.76
CA SER A 97 -10.47 -5.26 14.04
C SER A 97 -10.43 -3.75 14.32
N LEU A 98 -10.30 -2.93 13.28
CA LEU A 98 -10.29 -1.47 13.39
C LEU A 98 -11.70 -0.87 13.52
N LYS A 99 -12.72 -1.54 12.99
CA LYS A 99 -14.08 -1.02 12.85
C LYS A 99 -14.71 -0.50 14.16
N PRO A 100 -14.66 -1.22 15.31
CA PRO A 100 -15.25 -0.72 16.55
C PRO A 100 -14.60 0.58 17.03
N TYR A 101 -13.29 0.73 16.84
CA TYR A 101 -12.59 1.98 17.14
C TYR A 101 -13.11 3.13 16.26
N LEU A 102 -13.33 2.87 14.97
CA LEU A 102 -13.84 3.88 14.05
C LEU A 102 -15.28 4.29 14.38
N GLU A 103 -16.16 3.32 14.61
CA GLU A 103 -17.58 3.55 14.94
C GLU A 103 -17.74 4.35 16.25
N SER A 104 -16.81 4.19 17.20
CA SER A 104 -16.83 4.94 18.47
C SER A 104 -16.45 6.42 18.34
N ARG A 105 -15.86 6.85 17.22
CA ARG A 105 -15.18 8.16 17.10
C ARG A 105 -15.56 8.97 15.87
N TYR A 106 -16.06 8.31 14.83
CA TYR A 106 -16.34 8.95 13.55
C TYR A 106 -17.80 8.72 13.13
N PRO A 107 -18.40 9.65 12.36
CA PRO A 107 -19.74 9.48 11.81
C PRO A 107 -19.90 8.18 11.02
N ALA A 108 -21.06 7.54 11.16
CA ALA A 108 -21.33 6.21 10.58
C ALA A 108 -21.14 6.16 9.06
N ASP A 109 -21.56 7.21 8.34
CA ASP A 109 -21.40 7.35 6.89
C ASP A 109 -19.92 7.36 6.46
N GLN A 110 -19.05 8.02 7.25
CA GLN A 110 -17.61 8.06 6.99
C GLN A 110 -16.95 6.68 7.24
N VAL A 111 -17.37 5.98 8.30
CA VAL A 111 -16.88 4.64 8.61
C VAL A 111 -17.30 3.66 7.53
N VAL A 112 -18.57 3.69 7.11
CA VAL A 112 -19.09 2.86 6.01
C VAL A 112 -18.31 3.16 4.73
N TRP A 113 -18.17 4.43 4.35
CA TRP A 113 -17.42 4.82 3.15
C TRP A 113 -15.99 4.26 3.16
N LEU A 114 -15.25 4.45 4.25
CA LEU A 114 -13.86 4.00 4.34
C LEU A 114 -13.76 2.47 4.25
N THR A 115 -14.58 1.76 5.04
CA THR A 115 -14.53 0.29 5.10
C THR A 115 -14.94 -0.36 3.78
N GLU A 116 -15.94 0.17 3.08
CA GLU A 116 -16.34 -0.32 1.77
C GLU A 116 -15.27 -0.07 0.69
N ARG A 117 -14.64 1.11 0.67
CA ARG A 117 -13.59 1.39 -0.32
C ARG A 117 -12.36 0.50 -0.09
N ILE A 118 -12.04 0.17 1.16
CA ILE A 118 -10.99 -0.80 1.47
C ILE A 118 -11.40 -2.22 1.01
N ALA A 119 -12.66 -2.60 1.22
CA ALA A 119 -13.18 -3.90 0.81
C ALA A 119 -13.19 -4.10 -0.72
N GLU A 120 -13.28 -3.03 -1.51
CA GLU A 120 -13.12 -3.11 -2.97
C GLU A 120 -11.74 -3.65 -3.38
N PHE A 121 -10.66 -3.25 -2.68
CA PHE A 121 -9.34 -3.81 -2.92
C PHE A 121 -9.25 -5.29 -2.53
N ASP A 122 -9.97 -5.73 -1.49
CA ASP A 122 -10.02 -7.15 -1.11
C ASP A 122 -10.81 -7.99 -2.09
N ARG A 123 -11.82 -7.41 -2.75
CA ARG A 123 -12.57 -8.11 -3.78
C ARG A 123 -11.75 -8.37 -5.04
N ILE A 124 -10.89 -7.43 -5.44
CA ILE A 124 -10.09 -7.54 -6.67
C ILE A 124 -8.71 -8.19 -6.46
N ASP A 125 -8.23 -8.29 -5.22
CA ASP A 125 -6.97 -8.95 -4.90
C ASP A 125 -6.96 -9.49 -3.45
N PRO A 126 -7.74 -10.55 -3.17
CA PRO A 126 -7.99 -11.04 -1.81
C PRO A 126 -6.75 -11.61 -1.12
N LYS A 127 -5.81 -12.15 -1.89
CA LYS A 127 -4.59 -12.82 -1.38
C LYS A 127 -3.31 -12.05 -1.68
N SER A 128 -3.42 -10.82 -2.17
CA SER A 128 -2.30 -10.02 -2.68
C SER A 128 -1.62 -10.60 -3.93
N THR A 129 -2.17 -11.61 -4.58
CA THR A 129 -1.48 -12.38 -5.62
C THR A 129 -1.94 -12.07 -7.04
N VAL A 130 -3.13 -11.47 -7.21
CA VAL A 130 -3.74 -11.22 -8.52
C VAL A 130 -2.85 -10.34 -9.40
N PHE A 131 -2.26 -9.29 -8.82
CA PHE A 131 -1.44 -8.32 -9.56
C PHE A 131 0.04 -8.68 -9.62
N ARG A 132 0.46 -9.80 -9.03
CA ARG A 132 1.87 -10.18 -8.93
C ARG A 132 2.23 -11.41 -9.76
N TYR A 133 1.33 -12.37 -9.82
CA TYR A 133 1.61 -13.67 -10.42
C TYR A 133 0.67 -13.91 -11.61
N PRO A 134 1.17 -14.48 -12.73
CA PRO A 134 0.33 -14.83 -13.88
C PRO A 134 -0.82 -15.78 -13.52
N ASP A 135 -0.61 -16.70 -12.58
CA ASP A 135 -1.61 -17.62 -12.02
C ASP A 135 -2.33 -17.03 -10.78
N GLY A 136 -2.10 -15.76 -10.49
CA GLY A 136 -2.69 -15.01 -9.40
C GLY A 136 -4.21 -15.14 -9.35
N PRO A 137 -4.97 -14.84 -10.42
CA PRO A 137 -6.42 -15.00 -10.43
C PRO A 137 -6.88 -16.41 -10.01
N ALA A 138 -6.32 -17.44 -10.66
CA ALA A 138 -6.68 -18.84 -10.41
C ALA A 138 -6.40 -19.29 -8.97
N THR A 139 -5.38 -18.73 -8.32
CA THR A 139 -5.00 -19.07 -6.95
C THR A 139 -5.63 -18.16 -5.90
N SER A 140 -6.08 -16.96 -6.28
CA SER A 140 -6.62 -15.94 -5.36
C SER A 140 -8.09 -16.15 -5.05
N TYR A 141 -8.87 -16.53 -6.06
CA TYR A 141 -10.32 -16.64 -5.95
C TYR A 141 -10.76 -18.07 -5.66
N LYS A 142 -11.92 -18.21 -5.05
CA LYS A 142 -12.66 -19.47 -5.05
C LYS A 142 -13.53 -19.51 -6.31
N ASN A 143 -13.87 -20.71 -6.76
CA ASN A 143 -14.71 -20.91 -7.94
C ASN A 143 -15.98 -20.05 -7.88
N GLY A 144 -16.13 -19.16 -8.87
CA GLY A 144 -17.30 -18.27 -9.00
C GLY A 144 -17.26 -17.00 -8.14
N GLU A 145 -16.19 -16.73 -7.38
CA GLU A 145 -16.02 -15.50 -6.59
C GLU A 145 -15.17 -14.43 -7.33
N GLU A 146 -14.73 -14.70 -8.56
CA GLU A 146 -13.92 -13.79 -9.36
C GLU A 146 -14.71 -12.52 -9.74
N PRO A 147 -14.08 -11.33 -9.72
CA PRO A 147 -14.68 -10.13 -10.29
C PRO A 147 -15.08 -10.32 -11.75
N SER A 148 -16.07 -9.56 -12.20
CA SER A 148 -16.47 -9.57 -13.62
C SER A 148 -15.25 -9.31 -14.51
N PRO A 149 -15.08 -10.05 -15.62
CA PRO A 149 -14.03 -9.76 -16.61
C PRO A 149 -14.15 -8.37 -17.23
N GLU A 150 -15.30 -7.69 -17.06
CA GLU A 150 -15.56 -6.31 -17.51
C GLU A 150 -15.24 -5.25 -16.44
N THR A 151 -14.53 -5.61 -15.37
CA THR A 151 -14.20 -4.66 -14.29
C THR A 151 -13.22 -3.58 -14.79
N TRP A 152 -13.74 -2.40 -15.05
CA TRP A 152 -12.95 -1.23 -15.44
C TRP A 152 -12.40 -0.46 -14.23
N VAL A 153 -11.11 -0.14 -14.25
CA VAL A 153 -10.46 0.71 -13.25
C VAL A 153 -10.10 2.05 -13.87
N ASP A 154 -10.86 3.09 -13.53
CA ASP A 154 -10.50 4.48 -13.85
C ASP A 154 -9.37 4.95 -12.93
N PHE A 155 -8.17 5.13 -13.46
CA PHE A 155 -6.99 5.57 -12.70
C PHE A 155 -7.15 6.96 -12.06
N ARG A 156 -7.89 7.89 -12.69
CA ARG A 156 -8.15 9.20 -12.07
C ARG A 156 -9.08 9.07 -10.87
N ARG A 157 -10.06 8.17 -10.95
CA ARG A 157 -10.92 7.84 -9.80
C ARG A 157 -10.14 7.09 -8.73
N LEU A 158 -9.35 6.10 -9.12
CA LEU A 158 -8.48 5.32 -8.22
C LEU A 158 -7.60 6.26 -7.41
N GLN A 159 -6.84 7.14 -8.06
CA GLN A 159 -5.95 8.11 -7.41
C GLN A 159 -6.68 8.98 -6.38
N ARG A 160 -7.83 9.55 -6.76
CA ARG A 160 -8.59 10.42 -5.85
C ARG A 160 -9.12 9.65 -4.65
N VAL A 161 -9.58 8.42 -4.86
CA VAL A 161 -10.10 7.57 -3.79
C VAL A 161 -8.98 7.11 -2.86
N THR A 162 -7.85 6.63 -3.38
CA THR A 162 -6.70 6.18 -2.58
C THR A 162 -6.11 7.32 -1.76
N LYS A 163 -5.94 8.52 -2.34
CA LYS A 163 -5.52 9.73 -1.60
C LYS A 163 -6.45 10.03 -0.42
N ARG A 164 -7.77 9.91 -0.62
CA ARG A 164 -8.74 10.10 0.47
C ARG A 164 -8.66 8.99 1.53
N ILE A 165 -8.49 7.72 1.12
CA ILE A 165 -8.32 6.59 2.04
C ILE A 165 -7.07 6.80 2.91
N PHE A 166 -5.91 7.05 2.30
CA PHE A 166 -4.66 7.20 3.04
C PHE A 166 -4.66 8.42 3.94
N LYS A 167 -5.26 9.53 3.52
CA LYS A 167 -5.47 10.70 4.40
C LYS A 167 -6.32 10.33 5.63
N ALA A 168 -7.39 9.55 5.44
CA ALA A 168 -8.22 9.09 6.55
C ALA A 168 -7.46 8.14 7.49
N LEU A 169 -6.68 7.20 6.96
CA LEU A 169 -5.87 6.27 7.77
C LEU A 169 -4.76 7.00 8.54
N GLU A 170 -4.11 7.99 7.93
CA GLU A 170 -3.13 8.84 8.62
C GLU A 170 -3.80 9.65 9.74
N TRP A 171 -4.97 10.22 9.48
CA TRP A 171 -5.75 10.93 10.51
C TRP A 171 -6.06 10.02 11.70
N VAL A 172 -6.56 8.80 11.43
CA VAL A 172 -6.82 7.79 12.46
C VAL A 172 -5.54 7.45 13.23
N ARG A 173 -4.40 7.30 12.55
CA ARG A 173 -3.10 6.99 13.17
C ARG A 173 -2.68 8.08 14.14
N LEU A 174 -2.69 9.34 13.72
CA LEU A 174 -2.29 10.48 14.53
C LEU A 174 -3.15 10.61 15.79
N HIS A 175 -4.47 10.40 15.68
CA HIS A 175 -5.37 10.49 16.82
C HIS A 175 -5.20 9.32 17.80
N ARG A 176 -4.89 8.11 17.30
CA ARG A 176 -4.60 6.96 18.18
C ARG A 176 -3.32 7.15 18.98
N MET A 177 -2.28 7.70 18.35
CA MET A 177 -1.01 7.96 19.02
C MET A 177 -1.11 9.14 19.99
N GLY A 178 -1.86 10.20 19.65
CA GLY A 178 -2.10 11.34 20.55
C GLY A 178 -2.88 10.98 21.82
N THR A 179 -3.73 9.95 21.78
CA THR A 179 -4.40 9.42 22.99
C THR A 179 -3.54 8.46 23.81
N GLY A 180 -2.41 7.99 23.28
CA GLY A 180 -1.50 7.05 23.96
C GLY A 180 -0.53 7.72 24.95
N ASP A 181 -0.24 9.01 24.77
CA ASP A 181 0.70 9.78 25.60
C ASP A 181 0.03 10.49 26.80
N LEU A 182 -1.29 10.38 26.96
CA LEU A 182 -2.01 10.96 28.12
C LEU A 182 -2.09 10.01 29.32
N HIS A 183 -1.53 8.80 29.22
CA HIS A 183 -1.55 7.79 30.28
C HIS A 183 -0.20 7.11 30.54
N LYS A 184 0.91 7.80 30.27
CA LYS A 184 2.23 7.43 30.82
C LYS A 184 2.71 8.46 31.82
#